data_AF-A0A8T5TU50-F1
#
_entry.id   AF-A0A8T5TU50-F1
#
_cell.length_a   1.000
_cell.length_b   1.000
_cell.length_c   1.000
_cell.angle_alpha   90.00
_cell.angle_beta   90.00
_cell.angle_gamma   90.00
#
_symmetry.space_group_name_H-M   'P 1'
#
loop_
_entity.id
_entity.type
_entity.pdbx_description
1 polymer ?
#
loop_
_entity_poly.entity_id
_entity_poly.type
_entity_poly.pdbx_seq_one_letter_code
_entity_poly.pdbx_strand_id
1 'polypeptide(L)'
;MEAPFFLNVKYTKQHAAVCGLYCPACSIYIGTQEDPQRLEVIAKRSNSAPEEIKCYGCRAEKRYIFCEQDCKMFPCAQEKGIDFCGECEEYPCNDLKEFQAKMPHRLELWEAQEQIKKLGYKKWLEEMEKHYGCPECGTINSTYDPRCRSCGHQPCNQYNAIHGREILEFFSKPKSQ
;
A
#
# COMPACT_ATOMS: atom_id res chain seq x y z
N MET A 1 -29.30 14.75 -25.06
CA MET A 1 -28.86 13.54 -24.32
C MET A 1 -27.47 13.83 -23.83
N GLU A 2 -27.36 14.30 -22.59
CA GLU A 2 -26.09 14.67 -21.99
C GLU A 2 -25.26 13.41 -21.73
N ALA A 3 -24.01 13.41 -22.21
CA ALA A 3 -23.07 12.35 -21.92
C ALA A 3 -22.83 12.30 -20.40
N PRO A 4 -22.81 11.12 -19.77
CA PRO A 4 -22.60 11.03 -18.34
C PRO A 4 -21.22 11.59 -18.00
N PHE A 5 -21.19 12.49 -17.03
CA PHE A 5 -20.01 13.08 -16.42
C PHE A 5 -19.20 11.98 -15.72
N PHE A 6 -18.49 11.17 -16.50
CA PHE A 6 -17.45 10.30 -15.98
C PHE A 6 -16.30 11.20 -15.55
N LEU A 7 -16.31 11.57 -14.26
CA LEU A 7 -15.08 11.97 -13.58
C LEU A 7 -14.02 10.91 -13.93
N ASN A 8 -12.89 11.34 -14.50
CA ASN A 8 -11.71 10.50 -14.70
C ASN A 8 -11.16 10.09 -13.33
N VAL A 9 -11.82 9.14 -12.67
CA VAL A 9 -11.45 8.67 -11.34
C VAL A 9 -10.25 7.74 -11.49
N LYS A 10 -9.05 8.31 -11.34
CA LYS A 10 -7.77 7.59 -11.35
C LYS A 10 -7.73 6.46 -10.30
N TYR A 11 -8.41 6.64 -9.16
CA TYR A 11 -8.42 5.67 -8.08
C TYR A 11 -9.81 5.37 -7.52
N THR A 12 -10.15 4.09 -7.44
CA THR A 12 -11.31 3.59 -6.70
C THR A 12 -10.94 3.19 -5.26
N LYS A 13 -11.94 2.88 -4.43
CA LYS A 13 -11.76 2.43 -3.04
C LYS A 13 -10.87 1.17 -2.93
N GLN A 14 -10.72 0.38 -4.01
CA GLN A 14 -9.82 -0.79 -4.04
C GLN A 14 -8.35 -0.44 -3.79
N HIS A 15 -7.94 0.80 -4.06
CA HIS A 15 -6.58 1.29 -3.85
C HIS A 15 -6.30 1.74 -2.41
N ALA A 16 -7.37 1.91 -1.61
CA ALA A 16 -7.30 2.23 -0.19
C ALA A 16 -7.55 0.96 0.62
N ALA A 17 -6.48 0.36 1.15
CA ALA A 17 -6.61 -0.80 2.01
C ALA A 17 -7.41 -0.47 3.26
N VAL A 18 -8.15 -1.45 3.78
CA VAL A 18 -8.97 -1.27 4.99
C VAL A 18 -8.13 -0.79 6.18
N CYS A 19 -6.86 -1.21 6.24
CA CYS A 19 -5.92 -0.83 7.29
C CYS A 19 -5.23 0.52 7.06
N GLY A 20 -5.43 1.18 5.91
CA GLY A 20 -4.83 2.48 5.61
C GLY A 20 -3.56 2.41 4.74
N LEU A 21 -3.21 1.24 4.19
CA LEU A 21 -2.16 1.15 3.18
C LEU A 21 -2.62 1.68 1.82
N TYR A 22 -1.72 2.40 1.15
CA TYR A 22 -1.90 2.86 -0.22
C TYR A 22 -1.41 1.79 -1.21
N CYS A 23 -2.32 1.01 -1.78
CA CYS A 23 -1.96 -0.11 -2.66
C CYS A 23 -1.07 0.27 -3.86
N PRO A 24 -1.23 1.44 -4.51
CA PRO A 24 -0.36 1.82 -5.62
C PRO A 24 1.13 1.96 -5.27
N ALA A 25 1.51 2.11 -3.98
CA ALA A 25 2.91 2.08 -3.55
C ALA A 25 3.41 0.68 -3.14
N CYS A 26 2.57 -0.37 -3.22
CA CYS A 26 3.00 -1.74 -2.96
C CYS A 26 3.87 -2.26 -4.12
N SER A 27 5.00 -2.89 -3.81
CA SER A 27 5.91 -3.40 -4.84
C SER A 27 5.25 -4.45 -5.74
N ILE A 28 4.32 -5.24 -5.22
CA ILE A 28 3.54 -6.21 -6.00
C ILE A 28 2.57 -5.52 -6.95
N TYR A 29 1.87 -4.48 -6.46
CA TYR A 29 0.92 -3.73 -7.26
C TYR A 29 1.64 -3.00 -8.40
N ILE A 30 2.74 -2.28 -8.09
CA ILE A 30 3.60 -1.65 -9.10
C ILE A 30 4.09 -2.70 -10.10
N GLY A 31 4.54 -3.86 -9.62
CA GLY A 31 4.99 -4.94 -10.50
C GLY A 31 3.89 -5.49 -11.42
N THR A 32 2.64 -5.49 -10.95
CA THR A 32 1.48 -5.92 -11.72
C THR A 32 1.10 -4.89 -12.79
N GLN A 33 1.12 -3.60 -12.46
CA GLN A 33 0.60 -2.54 -13.33
C GLN A 33 1.65 -1.94 -14.27
N GLU A 34 2.91 -1.84 -13.83
CA GLU A 34 3.89 -0.96 -14.45
C GLU A 34 5.30 -1.57 -14.60
N ASP A 35 5.66 -2.58 -13.79
CA ASP A 35 7.01 -3.15 -13.76
C ASP A 35 7.01 -4.69 -13.71
N PRO A 36 6.71 -5.38 -14.83
CA PRO A 36 6.66 -6.84 -14.86
C PRO A 36 7.95 -7.53 -14.42
N GLN A 37 9.11 -6.89 -14.64
CA GLN A 37 10.41 -7.43 -14.22
C GLN A 37 10.54 -7.46 -12.69
N ARG A 38 10.09 -6.41 -11.99
CA ARG A 38 9.96 -6.43 -10.53
C ARG A 38 9.08 -7.56 -10.05
N LEU A 39 7.96 -7.83 -10.74
CA LEU A 39 7.08 -8.94 -10.41
C LEU A 39 7.79 -10.30 -10.59
N GLU A 40 8.54 -10.49 -11.68
CA GLU A 40 9.33 -11.71 -11.90
C GLU A 40 10.36 -11.97 -10.79
N VAL A 41 11.08 -10.92 -10.36
CA VAL A 41 12.07 -11.03 -9.28
C VAL A 41 11.39 -11.45 -7.97
N ILE A 42 10.23 -10.88 -7.68
CA ILE A 42 9.49 -11.22 -6.45
C ILE A 42 8.93 -12.65 -6.52
N ALA A 43 8.36 -13.04 -7.67
CA ALA A 43 7.80 -14.38 -7.89
C ALA A 43 8.86 -15.48 -7.70
N LYS A 44 10.08 -15.25 -8.23
CA LYS A 44 11.22 -16.17 -8.02
C LYS A 44 11.58 -16.34 -6.54
N ARG A 45 11.52 -15.26 -5.75
CA ARG A 45 11.81 -15.31 -4.30
C ARG A 45 10.73 -16.04 -3.51
N SER A 46 9.49 -16.05 -4.00
CA SER A 46 8.38 -16.77 -3.37
C SER A 46 8.12 -18.16 -3.95
N ASN A 47 8.97 -18.64 -4.88
CA ASN A 47 8.77 -19.89 -5.60
C ASN A 47 7.37 -19.98 -6.25
N SER A 48 6.94 -18.89 -6.90
CA SER A 48 5.63 -18.77 -7.55
C SER A 48 5.80 -18.28 -8.99
N ALA A 49 4.77 -18.42 -9.82
CA ALA A 49 4.73 -17.79 -11.14
C ALA A 49 4.34 -16.30 -11.03
N PRO A 50 4.86 -15.40 -11.91
CA PRO A 50 4.50 -13.98 -11.87
C PRO A 50 2.99 -13.73 -11.96
N GLU A 51 2.27 -14.54 -12.74
CA GLU A 51 0.82 -14.44 -12.87
C GLU A 51 0.08 -14.78 -11.56
N GLU A 52 0.58 -15.72 -10.77
CA GLU A 52 -0.04 -16.14 -9.49
C GLU A 52 0.06 -15.04 -8.43
N ILE A 53 1.08 -14.19 -8.51
CA ILE A 53 1.32 -13.15 -7.51
C ILE A 53 0.78 -11.77 -7.91
N LYS A 54 0.10 -11.65 -9.06
CA LYS A 54 -0.53 -10.39 -9.47
C LYS A 54 -1.54 -9.90 -8.44
N CYS A 55 -1.60 -8.58 -8.25
CA CYS A 55 -2.48 -7.94 -7.27
C CYS A 55 -3.11 -6.68 -7.86
N TYR A 56 -4.43 -6.53 -7.67
CA TYR A 56 -5.19 -5.38 -8.19
C TYR A 56 -5.75 -4.47 -7.07
N GLY A 57 -5.26 -4.64 -5.84
CA GLY A 57 -5.61 -3.79 -4.69
C GLY A 57 -6.32 -4.55 -3.58
N CYS A 58 -6.37 -3.97 -2.38
CA CYS A 58 -6.82 -4.64 -1.15
C CYS A 58 -8.26 -5.15 -1.21
N ARG A 59 -9.12 -4.50 -2.01
CA ARG A 59 -10.55 -4.85 -2.16
C ARG A 59 -10.88 -5.44 -3.52
N ALA A 60 -9.86 -5.84 -4.29
CA ALA A 60 -10.03 -6.55 -5.54
C ALA A 60 -10.26 -8.05 -5.26
N GLU A 61 -10.86 -8.74 -6.22
CA GLU A 61 -11.02 -10.19 -6.19
C GLU A 61 -9.65 -10.88 -6.16
N LYS A 62 -8.75 -10.50 -7.08
CA LYS A 62 -7.39 -11.05 -7.15
C LYS A 62 -6.39 -10.16 -6.38
N ARG A 63 -5.82 -10.74 -5.32
CA ARG A 63 -4.85 -10.13 -4.41
C ARG A 63 -3.58 -10.97 -4.36
N TYR A 64 -2.49 -10.37 -3.90
CA TYR A 64 -1.26 -11.12 -3.62
C TYR A 64 -1.53 -12.20 -2.56
N ILE A 65 -0.94 -13.39 -2.74
CA ILE A 65 -1.20 -14.57 -1.89
C ILE A 65 -1.10 -14.29 -0.38
N PHE A 66 -0.07 -13.58 0.09
CA PHE A 66 0.06 -13.21 1.50
C PHE A 66 -1.03 -12.24 1.97
N CYS A 67 -1.49 -11.34 1.08
CA CYS A 67 -2.61 -10.45 1.39
C CYS A 67 -3.96 -11.18 1.39
N GLU A 68 -4.06 -12.29 0.69
CA GLU A 68 -5.24 -13.14 0.65
C GLU A 68 -5.30 -14.09 1.86
N GLN A 69 -4.17 -14.71 2.21
CA GLN A 69 -4.09 -15.78 3.21
C GLN A 69 -3.78 -15.26 4.63
N ASP A 70 -2.87 -14.29 4.78
CA ASP A 70 -2.37 -13.88 6.11
C ASP A 70 -2.99 -12.57 6.63
N CYS A 71 -3.66 -11.81 5.76
CA CYS A 71 -4.26 -10.55 6.15
C CYS A 71 -5.54 -10.78 6.96
N LYS A 72 -5.49 -10.50 8.27
CA LYS A 72 -6.68 -10.52 9.15
C LYS A 72 -7.59 -9.31 8.97
N MET A 73 -7.05 -8.17 8.52
CA MET A 73 -7.73 -6.88 8.56
C MET A 73 -8.86 -6.79 7.54
N PHE A 74 -8.65 -7.30 6.33
CA PHE A 74 -9.68 -7.29 5.28
C PHE A 74 -10.92 -8.14 5.64
N PRO A 75 -10.80 -9.44 5.99
CA PRO A 75 -11.97 -10.23 6.37
C PRO A 75 -12.66 -9.67 7.63
N CYS A 76 -11.90 -9.19 8.62
CA CYS A 76 -12.47 -8.55 9.82
C CYS A 76 -13.32 -7.30 9.46
N ALA A 77 -12.82 -6.44 8.57
CA ALA A 77 -13.59 -5.28 8.11
C ALA A 77 -14.87 -5.69 7.36
N GLN A 78 -14.81 -6.72 6.53
CA GLN A 78 -15.99 -7.27 5.84
C GLN A 78 -17.02 -7.83 6.81
N GLU A 79 -16.59 -8.64 7.78
CA GLU A 79 -17.45 -9.24 8.80
C GLU A 79 -18.15 -8.19 9.66
N LYS A 80 -17.43 -7.13 10.05
CA LYS A 80 -17.97 -6.01 10.83
C LYS A 80 -18.76 -5.01 9.99
N GLY A 81 -18.79 -5.15 8.67
CA GLY A 81 -19.48 -4.22 7.77
C GLY A 81 -18.91 -2.80 7.75
N ILE A 82 -17.62 -2.64 8.05
CA ILE A 82 -16.92 -1.34 8.07
C ILE A 82 -16.01 -1.19 6.85
N ASP A 83 -15.83 0.05 6.39
CA ASP A 83 -14.96 0.32 5.25
C ASP A 83 -13.50 0.38 5.67
N PHE A 84 -13.19 0.97 6.82
CA PHE A 84 -11.81 1.18 7.29
C PHE A 84 -11.66 0.81 8.75
N CYS A 85 -10.47 0.33 9.15
CA CYS A 85 -10.24 -0.10 10.52
C CYS A 85 -10.48 1.01 11.57
N GLY A 86 -10.28 2.28 11.20
CA GLY A 86 -10.54 3.45 12.05
C GLY A 86 -12.01 3.73 12.35
N GLU A 87 -12.92 2.99 11.70
CA GLU A 87 -14.36 2.99 11.98
C GLU A 87 -14.74 1.94 13.03
N CYS A 88 -13.83 1.04 13.38
CA CYS A 88 -14.08 -0.01 14.37
C CYS A 88 -14.16 0.56 15.79
N GLU A 89 -15.13 0.11 16.58
CA GLU A 89 -15.28 0.50 17.99
C GLU A 89 -14.07 0.10 18.86
N GLU A 90 -13.37 -0.97 18.47
CA GLU A 90 -12.18 -1.48 19.16
C GLU A 90 -10.88 -0.82 18.65
N TYR A 91 -10.98 0.18 17.78
CA TYR A 91 -9.80 0.80 17.18
C TYR A 91 -9.01 1.67 18.19
N PRO A 92 -7.67 1.58 18.23
CA PRO A 92 -6.82 0.58 17.55
C PRO A 92 -6.79 -0.75 18.32
N CYS A 93 -7.21 -1.83 17.65
CA CYS A 93 -7.22 -3.17 18.26
C CYS A 93 -5.82 -3.82 18.24
N ASN A 94 -5.63 -4.87 19.03
CA ASN A 94 -4.33 -5.53 19.17
C ASN A 94 -3.82 -6.14 17.86
N ASP A 95 -4.69 -6.78 17.06
CA ASP A 95 -4.30 -7.34 15.75
C ASP A 95 -3.73 -6.27 14.82
N LEU A 96 -4.33 -5.07 14.80
CA LEU A 96 -3.85 -3.97 13.96
C LEU A 96 -2.51 -3.40 14.47
N LYS A 97 -2.34 -3.31 15.79
CA LYS A 97 -1.07 -2.88 16.41
C LYS A 97 0.06 -3.86 16.10
N GLU A 98 -0.18 -5.16 16.24
CA GLU A 98 0.78 -6.20 15.87
C GLU A 98 1.08 -6.18 14.37
N PHE A 99 0.05 -6.01 13.54
CA PHE A 99 0.23 -5.90 12.10
C PHE A 99 1.13 -4.71 11.74
N GLN A 100 0.87 -3.54 12.34
CA GLN A 100 1.65 -2.31 12.15
C GLN A 100 3.13 -2.51 12.48
N ALA A 101 3.43 -3.11 13.65
CA ALA A 101 4.79 -3.24 14.14
C ALA A 101 5.69 -4.19 13.32
N LYS A 102 5.09 -5.07 12.50
CA LYS A 102 5.82 -6.14 11.80
C LYS A 102 6.64 -5.68 10.59
N MET A 103 6.26 -4.57 9.92
CA MET A 103 6.91 -4.18 8.67
C MET A 103 6.96 -2.65 8.48
N PRO A 104 8.06 -2.09 7.96
CA PRO A 104 8.21 -0.65 7.79
C PRO A 104 7.10 -0.01 6.96
N HIS A 105 6.65 -0.63 5.86
CA HIS A 105 5.56 -0.06 5.02
C HIS A 105 4.22 0.19 5.73
N ARG A 106 4.10 -0.21 7.00
CA ARG A 106 2.92 -0.05 7.83
C ARG A 106 3.08 1.06 8.86
N LEU A 107 4.18 1.82 8.87
CA LEU A 107 4.42 2.79 9.95
C LEU A 107 3.30 3.84 10.09
N GLU A 108 2.68 4.26 8.98
CA GLU A 108 1.70 5.35 8.93
C GLU A 108 0.23 4.90 9.00
N LEU A 109 -0.08 3.68 9.47
CA LEU A 109 -1.48 3.23 9.51
C LEU A 109 -2.35 4.12 10.41
N TRP A 110 -1.81 4.70 11.48
CA TRP A 110 -2.59 5.55 12.40
C TRP A 110 -2.98 6.86 11.71
N GLU A 111 -2.00 7.55 11.14
CA GLU A 111 -2.19 8.78 10.39
C GLU A 111 -3.11 8.54 9.19
N ALA A 112 -2.94 7.43 8.47
CA ALA A 112 -3.81 7.10 7.36
C ALA A 112 -5.28 6.96 7.78
N GLN A 113 -5.56 6.25 8.88
CA GLN A 113 -6.94 6.09 9.38
C GLN A 113 -7.55 7.43 9.83
N GLU A 114 -6.79 8.26 10.54
CA GLU A 114 -7.23 9.59 10.93
C GLU A 114 -7.56 10.47 9.72
N GLN A 115 -6.68 10.47 8.70
CA GLN A 115 -6.88 11.25 7.48
C GLN A 115 -8.07 10.72 6.67
N ILE A 116 -8.24 9.40 6.56
CA ILE A 116 -9.41 8.80 5.88
C ILE A 116 -10.70 9.18 6.58
N LYS A 117 -10.74 9.12 7.92
CA LYS A 117 -11.90 9.54 8.71
C LYS A 117 -12.22 11.02 8.54
N LYS A 118 -11.20 11.87 8.46
CA LYS A 118 -11.34 13.33 8.35
C LYS A 118 -11.70 13.80 6.94
N LEU A 119 -11.06 13.23 5.92
CA LEU A 119 -11.10 13.74 4.54
C LEU A 119 -11.93 12.86 3.60
N GLY A 120 -12.23 11.63 4.00
CA GLY A 120 -12.74 10.58 3.13
C GLY A 120 -11.63 9.97 2.26
N TYR A 121 -11.84 8.71 1.87
CA TYR A 121 -10.81 7.92 1.17
C TYR A 121 -10.39 8.50 -0.18
N LYS A 122 -11.28 9.21 -0.90
CA LYS A 122 -10.97 9.77 -2.23
C LYS A 122 -9.88 10.83 -2.13
N LYS A 123 -10.08 11.80 -1.24
CA LYS A 123 -9.10 12.87 -1.00
C LYS A 123 -7.83 12.31 -0.37
N TRP A 124 -7.94 11.34 0.53
CA TRP A 124 -6.78 10.65 1.06
C TRP A 124 -5.94 9.96 -0.04
N LEU A 125 -6.57 9.31 -1.03
CA LEU A 125 -5.85 8.70 -2.16
C LEU A 125 -5.08 9.74 -3.01
N GLU A 126 -5.66 10.92 -3.23
CA GLU A 126 -4.98 12.03 -3.92
C GLU A 126 -3.77 12.53 -3.14
N GLU A 127 -3.86 12.62 -1.81
CA GLU A 127 -2.72 12.99 -0.96
C GLU A 127 -1.65 11.89 -0.92
N MET A 128 -2.05 10.62 -0.90
CA MET A 128 -1.11 9.49 -0.97
C MET A 128 -0.38 9.40 -2.31
N GLU A 129 -1.03 9.79 -3.41
CA GLU A 129 -0.36 9.90 -4.71
C GLU A 129 0.82 10.87 -4.64
N LYS A 130 0.64 12.04 -4.00
CA LYS A 130 1.73 13.00 -3.78
C LYS A 130 2.77 12.47 -2.80
N HIS A 131 2.33 11.84 -1.71
CA HIS A 131 3.19 11.34 -0.66
C HIS A 131 4.15 10.24 -1.14
N TYR A 132 3.68 9.35 -2.03
CA TYR A 132 4.47 8.27 -2.61
C TYR A 132 5.05 8.59 -4.00
N GLY A 133 4.65 9.72 -4.58
CA GLY A 133 5.17 10.24 -5.84
C GLY A 133 6.55 10.86 -5.69
N CYS A 134 7.36 10.73 -6.74
CA CYS A 134 8.63 11.43 -6.83
C CYS A 134 8.41 12.95 -6.90
N PRO A 135 9.12 13.77 -6.11
CA PRO A 135 8.98 15.22 -6.16
C PRO A 135 9.42 15.83 -7.50
N GLU A 136 10.28 15.14 -8.26
CA GLU A 136 10.80 15.63 -9.55
C GLU A 136 9.93 15.23 -10.75
N CYS A 137 9.45 13.97 -10.79
CA CYS A 137 8.76 13.44 -11.97
C CYS A 137 7.37 12.87 -11.69
N GLY A 138 6.91 12.86 -10.44
CA GLY A 138 5.60 12.34 -10.05
C GLY A 138 5.43 10.81 -10.14
N THR A 139 6.45 10.05 -10.56
CA THR A 139 6.38 8.59 -10.60
C THR A 139 6.13 8.04 -9.21
N ILE A 140 5.11 7.20 -9.05
CA ILE A 140 4.86 6.47 -7.81
C ILE A 140 5.97 5.46 -7.60
N ASN A 141 6.61 5.55 -6.44
CA ASN A 141 7.66 4.64 -6.00
C ASN A 141 7.16 3.79 -4.84
N SER A 142 7.70 2.59 -4.72
CA SER A 142 7.36 1.75 -3.59
C SER A 142 7.90 2.33 -2.30
N THR A 143 7.24 2.00 -1.20
CA THR A 143 7.73 2.25 0.15
C THR A 143 9.22 1.87 0.34
N TYR A 144 9.68 0.83 -0.35
CA TYR A 144 11.04 0.30 -0.22
C TYR A 144 12.03 0.76 -1.29
N ASP A 145 11.59 1.53 -2.27
CA ASP A 145 12.50 2.09 -3.27
C ASP A 145 13.28 3.25 -2.60
N PRO A 146 14.62 3.24 -2.51
CA PRO A 146 15.36 4.36 -1.93
C PRO A 146 15.55 5.51 -2.94
N ARG A 147 15.48 5.19 -4.25
CA ARG A 147 15.62 6.13 -5.36
C ARG A 147 14.42 5.98 -6.30
N CYS A 148 14.03 7.07 -6.96
CA CYS A 148 12.95 7.02 -7.92
C CYS A 148 13.28 6.07 -9.07
N ARG A 149 12.35 5.14 -9.38
CA ARG A 149 12.52 4.14 -10.44
C ARG A 149 12.53 4.70 -11.86
N SER A 150 12.13 5.96 -12.04
CA SER A 150 12.11 6.63 -13.34
C SER A 150 13.29 7.59 -13.53
N CYS A 151 13.54 8.49 -12.56
CA CYS A 151 14.55 9.55 -12.71
C CYS A 151 15.77 9.44 -11.76
N GLY A 152 15.76 8.50 -10.81
CA GLY A 152 16.87 8.28 -9.87
C GLY A 152 16.96 9.24 -8.68
N HIS A 153 16.02 10.20 -8.55
CA HIS A 153 15.97 11.13 -7.41
C HIS A 153 15.91 10.40 -6.05
N GLN A 154 16.59 10.94 -5.03
CA GLN A 154 16.66 10.37 -3.68
C GLN A 154 16.51 11.48 -2.62
N PRO A 155 15.64 11.32 -1.60
CA PRO A 155 14.71 10.20 -1.37
C PRO A 155 13.65 10.09 -2.48
N CYS A 156 13.20 8.86 -2.79
CA CYS A 156 12.33 8.64 -3.95
C CYS A 156 10.94 9.31 -3.84
N ASN A 157 10.49 9.58 -2.62
CA ASN A 157 9.21 10.16 -2.24
C ASN A 157 9.25 10.63 -0.77
N GLN A 158 8.16 11.22 -0.29
CA GLN A 158 8.09 11.74 1.08
C GLN A 158 8.14 10.62 2.13
N TYR A 159 7.50 9.47 1.87
CA TYR A 159 7.54 8.33 2.78
C TYR A 159 8.98 7.90 3.08
N ASN A 160 9.80 7.74 2.03
CA ASN A 160 11.20 7.36 2.17
C ASN A 160 12.03 8.46 2.85
N ALA A 161 11.67 9.74 2.65
CA ALA A 161 12.31 10.85 3.34
C ALA A 161 12.09 10.80 4.86
N ILE A 162 10.91 10.35 5.31
CA ILE A 162 10.54 10.25 6.73
C ILE A 162 11.09 8.96 7.35
N HIS A 163 10.79 7.80 6.73
CA HIS A 163 11.02 6.48 7.32
C HIS A 163 12.23 5.72 6.74
N GLY A 164 13.04 6.39 5.92
CA GLY A 164 14.16 5.75 5.21
C GLY A 164 15.16 5.09 6.15
N ARG A 165 15.36 5.68 7.34
CA ARG A 165 16.25 5.13 8.37
C ARG A 165 15.67 3.83 8.96
N GLU A 166 14.41 3.84 9.35
CA GLU A 166 13.68 2.70 9.91
C GLU A 166 13.64 1.52 8.93
N ILE A 167 13.47 1.81 7.64
CA ILE A 167 13.53 0.82 6.56
C ILE A 167 14.93 0.18 6.50
N LEU A 168 15.99 0.98 6.50
CA LEU A 168 17.37 0.48 6.45
C LEU A 168 17.71 -0.36 7.69
N GLU A 169 17.34 0.11 8.88
CA GLU A 169 17.54 -0.61 10.13
C GLU A 169 16.79 -1.94 10.14
N PHE A 170 15.55 -1.99 9.63
CA PHE A 170 14.76 -3.22 9.54
C PHE A 170 15.45 -4.29 8.70
N PHE A 171 15.99 -3.94 7.53
CA PHE A 171 16.68 -4.89 6.65
C PHE A 171 18.11 -5.22 7.08
N SER A 172 18.71 -4.41 7.95
CA SER A 172 20.05 -4.64 8.49
C SER A 172 20.06 -5.62 9.68
N LYS A 173 18.90 -5.89 10.29
CA LYS A 173 18.80 -6.85 11.40
C LYS A 173 19.08 -8.28 10.90
N PRO A 174 19.90 -9.07 11.63
CA PRO A 174 20.04 -10.48 11.30
C PRO A 174 18.67 -11.14 11.38
N LYS A 175 18.27 -11.84 10.33
CA LYS A 175 17.07 -12.67 10.37
C LYS A 175 17.33 -13.75 11.41
N SER A 176 16.64 -13.69 12.55
CA SER A 176 16.62 -14.79 13.51
C SER A 176 16.17 -16.06 12.77
N GLN A 177 16.99 -17.10 12.87
CA GLN A 177 16.72 -18.44 12.33
C GLN A 177 15.38 -18.98 12.84
#